data_AF-A0A7J9I6X4-F1
#
_entry.id   AF-A0A7J9I6X4-F1
#
_cell.length_a   1.000
_cell.length_b   1.000
_cell.length_c   1.000
_cell.angle_alpha   90.00
_cell.angle_beta   90.00
_cell.angle_gamma   90.00
#
_symmetry.space_group_name_H-M   'P 1'
#
loop_
_entity.id
_entity.type
_entity.pdbx_description
1 polymer ?
#
loop_
_entity_poly.entity_id
_entity_poly.type
_entity_poly.pdbx_seq_one_letter_code
_entity_poly.pdbx_strand_id
1 'polypeptide(L)'
;MATTECGLVKVNVDGSLSERRNSACVGGAVRDCCGEWLGGFTMSIDVSWVFQLEARALYVGLQFAWDRGFRSVAVKSDNALLRSGVTVDSSFAELRLAHALSPVSVEPLLAADARCFFQDVSRELNIV
;
A
#
# COMPACT_ATOMS: atom_id res chain seq x y z
N MET A 1 -11.98 -21.02 -17.06
CA MET A 1 -11.63 -19.63 -16.71
C MET A 1 -12.31 -19.33 -15.40
N ALA A 2 -11.57 -19.32 -14.29
CA ALA A 2 -12.15 -19.07 -12.98
C ALA A 2 -12.46 -17.57 -12.87
N THR A 3 -13.73 -17.25 -12.69
CA THR A 3 -14.23 -15.92 -12.39
C THR A 3 -13.96 -15.64 -10.92
N THR A 4 -13.03 -14.74 -10.61
CA THR A 4 -12.82 -14.23 -9.25
C THR A 4 -14.01 -13.34 -8.88
N GLU A 5 -15.03 -13.91 -8.23
CA GLU A 5 -16.28 -13.22 -7.84
C GLU A 5 -16.16 -12.30 -6.62
N CYS A 6 -14.96 -11.96 -6.16
CA CYS A 6 -14.79 -10.91 -5.17
C CYS A 6 -14.03 -9.77 -5.83
N GLY A 7 -14.69 -8.65 -6.11
CA GLY A 7 -14.05 -7.43 -6.60
C GLY A 7 -13.02 -6.80 -5.63
N LEU A 8 -12.65 -7.53 -4.58
CA LEU A 8 -11.66 -7.20 -3.56
C LEU A 8 -10.29 -7.80 -3.91
N VAL A 9 -9.28 -6.96 -3.94
CA VAL A 9 -7.88 -7.38 -4.03
C VAL A 9 -7.16 -7.11 -2.72
N LYS A 10 -6.19 -7.97 -2.39
CA LYS A 10 -5.31 -7.84 -1.23
C LYS A 10 -3.99 -7.24 -1.69
N VAL A 11 -3.56 -6.15 -1.09
CA VAL A 11 -2.30 -5.46 -1.39
C VAL A 11 -1.44 -5.49 -0.14
N ASN A 12 -0.44 -6.36 -0.13
CA ASN A 12 0.61 -6.39 0.87
C ASN A 12 1.68 -5.36 0.51
N VAL A 13 2.09 -4.52 1.45
CA VAL A 13 3.12 -3.51 1.25
C VAL A 13 4.19 -3.63 2.31
N ASP A 14 5.43 -3.35 1.92
CA ASP A 14 6.59 -3.34 2.83
C ASP A 14 7.62 -2.28 2.37
N GLY A 15 8.27 -1.68 3.36
CA GLY A 15 9.33 -0.68 3.19
C GLY A 15 10.63 -1.17 3.83
N SER A 16 11.73 -1.16 3.06
CA SER A 16 13.05 -1.54 3.54
C SER A 16 14.02 -0.36 3.52
N LEU A 17 14.69 -0.12 4.65
CA LEU A 17 15.77 0.85 4.78
C LEU A 17 17.07 0.12 5.13
N SER A 18 18.14 0.40 4.39
CA SER A 18 19.47 -0.10 4.69
C SER A 18 20.43 1.06 4.94
N GLU A 19 20.72 1.35 6.21
CA GLU A 19 21.71 2.37 6.61
C GLU A 19 23.09 2.04 6.03
N ARG A 20 23.48 0.76 6.06
CA ARG A 20 24.79 0.29 5.57
C ARG A 20 24.99 0.55 4.08
N ARG A 21 23.91 0.47 3.29
CA ARG A 21 23.95 0.71 1.83
C ARG A 21 23.48 2.10 1.45
N ASN A 22 23.09 2.92 2.44
CA ASN A 22 22.44 4.21 2.24
C ASN A 22 21.32 4.14 1.18
N SER A 23 20.48 3.11 1.27
CA SER A 23 19.48 2.81 0.25
C SER A 23 18.13 2.50 0.89
N ALA A 24 17.06 2.98 0.27
CA ALA A 24 15.70 2.67 0.67
C ALA A 24 14.91 2.10 -0.51
N CYS A 25 14.03 1.14 -0.22
CA CYS A 25 13.22 0.46 -1.22
C CYS A 25 11.82 0.25 -0.68
N VAL A 26 10.82 0.35 -1.54
CA VAL A 26 9.45 -0.08 -1.26
C VAL A 26 9.09 -1.24 -2.16
N GLY A 27 8.18 -2.08 -1.69
CA GLY A 27 7.63 -3.17 -2.48
C GLY A 27 6.19 -3.47 -2.10
N GLY A 28 5.55 -4.24 -2.96
CA GLY A 28 4.25 -4.80 -2.63
C GLY A 28 3.83 -5.94 -3.54
N ALA A 29 2.97 -6.78 -2.97
CA ALA A 29 2.39 -7.95 -3.60
C ALA A 29 0.87 -7.78 -3.68
N VAL A 30 0.32 -7.98 -4.87
CA VAL A 30 -1.12 -7.88 -5.13
C VAL A 30 -1.66 -9.27 -5.40
N ARG A 31 -2.67 -9.65 -4.63
CA ARG A 31 -3.30 -10.96 -4.68
C ARG A 31 -4.81 -10.80 -4.78
N ASP A 32 -5.47 -11.79 -5.37
CA ASP A 32 -6.92 -11.80 -5.41
C ASP A 32 -7.52 -12.24 -4.05
N CYS A 33 -8.85 -12.37 -3.98
CA CYS A 33 -9.51 -12.81 -2.75
C CYS A 33 -9.12 -14.23 -2.32
N CYS A 34 -8.83 -15.11 -3.28
CA CYS A 34 -8.39 -16.49 -3.09
C CYS A 34 -6.90 -16.58 -2.71
N GLY A 35 -6.16 -15.48 -2.85
CA GLY A 35 -4.72 -15.42 -2.60
C GLY A 35 -3.87 -15.70 -3.84
N GLU A 36 -4.47 -15.81 -5.03
CA GLU A 36 -3.75 -15.97 -6.28
C GLU A 36 -2.95 -14.70 -6.61
N TRP A 37 -1.72 -14.87 -7.11
CA TRP A 37 -0.84 -13.77 -7.47
C TRP A 37 -1.36 -13.00 -8.69
N LEU A 38 -1.61 -11.71 -8.52
CA LEU A 38 -2.03 -10.80 -9.61
C LEU A 38 -0.89 -9.90 -10.10
N GLY A 39 0.20 -9.80 -9.33
CA GLY A 39 1.37 -9.01 -9.66
C GLY A 39 2.01 -8.37 -8.43
N GLY A 40 3.07 -7.60 -8.66
CA GLY A 40 3.78 -6.89 -7.61
C GLY A 40 4.61 -5.75 -8.15
N PHE A 41 5.19 -4.97 -7.25
CA PHE A 41 6.03 -3.83 -7.58
C PHE A 41 7.21 -3.73 -6.61
N THR A 42 8.26 -3.07 -7.09
CA THR A 42 9.42 -2.66 -6.31
C THR A 42 9.91 -1.31 -6.82
N MET A 43 10.34 -0.44 -5.92
CA MET A 43 10.84 0.90 -6.26
C MET A 43 11.91 1.32 -5.26
N SER A 44 13.11 1.61 -5.75
CA SER A 44 14.12 2.31 -4.96
C SER A 44 13.73 3.78 -4.80
N ILE A 45 13.84 4.30 -3.59
CA ILE A 45 13.51 5.70 -3.28
C ILE A 45 14.59 6.32 -2.40
N ASP A 46 14.77 7.63 -2.56
CA ASP A 46 15.70 8.41 -1.75
C ASP A 46 14.96 9.03 -0.56
N VAL A 47 14.59 8.20 0.42
CA VAL A 47 14.00 8.67 1.68
C VAL A 47 14.71 8.05 2.87
N SER A 48 14.77 8.79 3.97
CA SER A 48 15.49 8.38 5.18
C SER A 48 14.58 7.96 6.34
N TRP A 49 13.26 8.06 6.18
CA TRP A 49 12.30 7.83 7.26
C TRP A 49 11.41 6.62 6.98
N VAL A 50 11.38 5.67 7.92
CA VAL A 50 10.59 4.43 7.83
C VAL A 50 9.12 4.72 7.53
N PHE A 51 8.52 5.72 8.17
CA PHE A 51 7.14 6.11 7.90
C PHE A 51 6.91 6.54 6.44
N GLN A 52 7.86 7.27 5.84
CA GLN A 52 7.76 7.70 4.45
C GLN A 52 7.89 6.53 3.47
N LEU A 53 8.70 5.52 3.79
CA LEU A 53 8.79 4.28 3.01
C LEU A 53 7.45 3.56 2.97
N GLU A 54 6.85 3.36 4.13
CA GLU A 54 5.58 2.62 4.27
C GLU A 54 4.43 3.35 3.58
N ALA A 55 4.35 4.67 3.77
CA ALA A 55 3.35 5.50 3.09
C ALA A 55 3.55 5.48 1.57
N ARG A 56 4.79 5.44 1.09
CA ARG A 56 5.10 5.33 -0.33
C ARG A 56 4.75 3.95 -0.88
N ALA A 57 5.02 2.88 -0.13
CA ALA A 57 4.65 1.51 -0.51
C ALA A 57 3.12 1.39 -0.63
N LEU A 58 2.38 1.94 0.33
CA LEU A 58 0.93 2.04 0.30
C LEU A 58 0.42 2.76 -0.95
N TYR A 59 0.94 3.95 -1.24
CA TYR A 59 0.55 4.73 -2.42
C TYR A 59 0.76 3.94 -3.72
N VAL A 60 1.95 3.36 -3.91
CA VAL A 60 2.26 2.60 -5.12
C VAL A 60 1.37 1.36 -5.24
N GLY A 61 1.06 0.70 -4.12
CA GLY A 61 0.14 -0.45 -4.11
C GLY A 61 -1.29 -0.08 -4.49
N LEU A 62 -1.79 1.05 -3.99
CA LEU A 62 -3.12 1.56 -4.33
C LEU A 62 -3.20 2.00 -5.80
N GLN A 63 -2.16 2.70 -6.29
CA GLN A 63 -2.06 3.07 -7.71
C GLN A 63 -2.02 1.85 -8.62
N PHE A 64 -1.22 0.83 -8.26
CA PHE A 64 -1.12 -0.42 -9.02
C PHE A 64 -2.47 -1.12 -9.14
N ALA A 65 -3.25 -1.18 -8.05
CA ALA A 65 -4.58 -1.77 -8.05
C ALA A 65 -5.56 -0.94 -8.88
N TRP A 66 -5.49 0.39 -8.76
CA TRP A 66 -6.32 1.33 -9.49
C TRP A 66 -6.16 1.22 -11.01
N ASP A 67 -4.91 1.22 -11.48
CA ASP A 67 -4.55 1.13 -12.91
C ASP A 67 -5.03 -0.18 -13.55
N ARG A 68 -5.31 -1.20 -12.72
CA ARG A 68 -5.86 -2.50 -13.13
C ARG A 68 -7.38 -2.58 -13.00
N GLY A 69 -8.04 -1.48 -12.63
CA GLY A 69 -9.50 -1.41 -12.52
C GLY A 69 -10.06 -1.89 -11.19
N PHE A 70 -9.22 -2.24 -10.21
CA PHE A 70 -9.71 -2.62 -8.89
C PHE A 70 -10.17 -1.39 -8.11
N ARG A 71 -11.30 -1.53 -7.39
CA ARG A 71 -11.94 -0.45 -6.62
C ARG A 71 -12.19 -0.81 -5.17
N SER A 72 -12.08 -2.09 -4.81
CA SER A 72 -12.11 -2.56 -3.43
C SER A 72 -10.75 -3.19 -3.10
N VAL A 73 -10.05 -2.62 -2.13
CA VAL A 73 -8.67 -3.00 -1.81
C VAL A 73 -8.52 -3.25 -0.30
N ALA A 74 -8.06 -4.43 0.09
CA ALA A 74 -7.61 -4.73 1.44
C ALA A 74 -6.09 -4.55 1.50
N VAL A 75 -5.64 -3.50 2.19
CA VAL A 75 -4.23 -3.22 2.42
C VAL A 75 -3.73 -4.01 3.63
N LYS A 76 -2.57 -4.63 3.50
CA LYS A 76 -1.86 -5.33 4.57
C LYS A 76 -0.49 -4.70 4.77
N SER A 77 -0.24 -4.26 6.00
CA SER A 77 1.04 -3.74 6.46
C SER A 77 1.26 -4.17 7.91
N ASP A 78 2.47 -4.64 8.20
CA ASP A 78 2.96 -4.98 9.54
C ASP A 78 3.41 -3.74 10.34
N ASN A 79 3.39 -2.56 9.72
CA ASN A 79 3.79 -1.33 10.37
C ASN A 79 2.65 -0.69 11.17
N ALA A 80 2.73 -0.81 12.50
CA ALA A 80 1.72 -0.25 13.41
C ALA A 80 1.56 1.28 13.30
N LEU A 81 2.62 2.02 12.92
CA LEU A 81 2.56 3.49 12.75
C LEU A 81 1.78 3.88 11.49
N LEU A 82 1.91 3.12 10.41
CA LEU A 82 1.09 3.32 9.22
C LEU A 82 -0.39 3.11 9.54
N ARG A 83 -0.70 2.09 10.35
CA ARG A 83 -2.08 1.75 10.74
C ARG A 83 -2.69 2.74 11.73
N SER A 84 -1.89 3.32 12.63
CA SER A 84 -2.39 4.33 13.57
C SER A 84 -2.54 5.71 12.93
N GLY A 85 -1.72 6.01 11.92
CA GLY A 85 -1.77 7.26 11.16
C GLY A 85 -2.84 7.31 10.07
N VAL A 86 -3.43 6.17 9.69
CA VAL A 86 -4.54 6.06 8.75
C VAL A 86 -5.73 5.46 9.48
N THR A 87 -6.72 6.26 9.89
CA THR A 87 -7.83 5.69 10.66
C THR A 87 -8.66 4.69 9.84
N VAL A 88 -9.19 3.68 10.53
CA VAL A 88 -9.83 2.48 9.96
C VAL A 88 -11.21 2.72 9.32
N ASP A 89 -11.57 3.97 9.06
CA ASP A 89 -12.77 4.34 8.30
C ASP A 89 -12.48 5.52 7.34
N SER A 90 -11.19 5.79 7.08
CA SER A 90 -10.81 6.97 6.32
C SER A 90 -11.05 6.77 4.83
N SER A 91 -11.93 7.60 4.27
CA SER A 91 -11.72 8.12 2.93
C SER A 91 -10.26 8.58 2.77
N PHE A 92 -9.72 8.54 1.55
CA PHE A 92 -8.34 8.92 1.20
C PHE A 92 -7.88 10.30 1.78
N ALA A 93 -8.78 11.10 2.35
CA ALA A 93 -8.56 12.39 3.00
C ALA A 93 -7.51 12.35 4.13
N GLU A 94 -7.32 11.25 4.86
CA GLU A 94 -6.32 11.17 5.94
C GLU A 94 -4.90 10.82 5.46
N LEU A 95 -4.72 10.34 4.22
CA LEU A 95 -3.41 10.29 3.55
C LEU A 95 -2.79 11.70 3.35
N ARG A 96 -3.54 12.77 3.65
CA ARG A 96 -3.02 14.14 3.72
C ARG A 96 -1.92 14.34 4.78
N LEU A 97 -1.85 13.54 5.84
CA LEU A 97 -0.71 13.61 6.77
C LEU A 97 0.59 13.08 6.15
N ALA A 98 0.52 12.12 5.24
CA ALA A 98 1.68 11.68 4.45
C ALA A 98 2.07 12.68 3.34
N HIS A 99 1.16 13.60 2.97
CA HIS A 99 1.38 14.65 1.96
C HIS A 99 2.29 15.79 2.45
N ALA A 100 2.41 15.99 3.77
CA ALA A 100 3.29 17.02 4.32
C ALA A 100 4.80 16.71 4.17
N LEU A 101 5.15 15.52 3.69
CA LEU A 101 6.53 15.01 3.68
C LEU A 101 7.05 14.58 2.30
N SER A 102 6.29 14.75 1.22
CA SER A 102 6.74 14.42 -0.14
C SER A 102 5.85 15.08 -1.21
N PRO A 103 6.39 15.56 -2.36
CA PRO A 103 5.60 16.14 -3.45
C PRO A 103 4.89 15.03 -4.25
N VAL A 104 3.93 14.36 -3.62
CA VAL A 104 3.15 13.28 -4.22
C VAL A 104 1.70 13.71 -4.26
N SER A 105 1.21 14.16 -5.42
CA SER A 105 -0.18 14.51 -5.61
C SER A 105 -1.07 13.27 -5.42
N VAL A 106 -1.74 13.19 -4.27
CA VAL A 106 -2.72 12.16 -3.92
C VAL A 106 -4.13 12.48 -4.44
N GLU A 107 -4.32 13.61 -5.13
CA GLU A 107 -5.62 14.08 -5.63
C GLU A 107 -6.35 13.13 -6.59
N PRO A 108 -5.67 12.38 -7.49
CA PRO A 108 -6.36 11.43 -8.38
C PRO A 108 -6.97 10.23 -7.63
N LEU A 109 -6.37 9.82 -6.51
CA LEU A 109 -6.84 8.69 -5.70
C LEU A 109 -7.95 9.10 -4.71
N LEU A 110 -7.95 10.38 -4.29
CA LEU A 110 -8.98 10.99 -3.45
C LEU A 110 -10.35 11.11 -4.15
N ALA A 111 -10.37 11.25 -5.47
CA ALA A 111 -11.59 11.49 -6.25
C ALA A 111 -12.37 10.21 -6.63
N ALA A 112 -11.93 9.04 -6.15
CA ALA A 112 -12.04 7.81 -6.93
C ALA A 112 -12.92 6.69 -6.32
N ASP A 113 -13.64 6.94 -5.22
CA ASP A 113 -14.54 5.97 -4.55
C ASP A 113 -13.89 4.61 -4.18
N ALA A 114 -12.54 4.54 -4.12
CA ALA A 114 -11.85 3.32 -3.73
C ALA A 114 -12.13 3.02 -2.24
N ARG A 115 -12.65 1.83 -1.96
CA ARG A 115 -12.84 1.35 -0.58
C ARG A 115 -11.57 0.65 -0.12
N CYS A 116 -10.91 1.21 0.88
CA CYS A 116 -9.69 0.66 1.45
C CYS A 116 -9.97 0.10 2.86
N PHE A 117 -9.52 -1.13 3.11
CA PHE A 117 -9.58 -1.76 4.43
C PHE A 117 -8.18 -2.10 4.88
N PHE A 118 -7.78 -1.70 6.09
CA PHE A 118 -6.48 -2.08 6.66
C PHE A 118 -6.62 -3.35 7.48
N GLN A 119 -5.80 -4.35 7.17
CA GLN A 119 -5.73 -5.61 7.91
C GLN A 119 -4.37 -5.73 8.61
N ASP A 120 -4.41 -6.07 9.89
CA ASP A 120 -3.20 -6.45 10.63
C ASP A 120 -2.66 -7.77 10.07
N VAL A 121 -1.35 -7.83 9.95
CA VAL A 121 -0.62 -9.00 9.51
C VAL A 121 0.68 -9.03 10.30
N SER A 122 1.03 -10.19 10.87
CA SER A 122 2.35 -10.34 11.48
C SER A 122 3.41 -10.25 10.39
N ARG A 123 4.62 -9.78 10.75
CA ARG A 123 5.71 -9.61 9.78
C ARG A 123 6.02 -10.88 9.00
N GLU A 124 5.93 -12.04 9.65
CA GLU A 124 6.19 -13.37 9.07
C GLU A 124 5.15 -13.75 8.01
N LEU A 125 3.98 -13.11 8.04
CA LEU A 125 2.87 -13.33 7.14
C LEU A 125 2.72 -12.20 6.09
N ASN A 126 3.50 -11.12 6.21
CA ASN A 126 3.54 -10.02 5.24
C ASN A 126 4.57 -10.30 4.12
N ILE A 127 4.44 -11.45 3.46
CA ILE A 127 5.37 -11.82 2.38
C ILE A 127 5.02 -10.99 1.13
N VAL A 128 5.93 -10.07 0.81
CA VAL A 128 5.95 -9.21 -0.37
C VAL A 128 6.91 -9.76 -1.42
#